data_AF-A0A0W0ZVB1-F1
#
_entry.id   AF-A0A0W0ZVB1-F1
#
_cell.length_a   1.000
_cell.length_b   1.000
_cell.length_c   1.000
_cell.angle_alpha   90.00
_cell.angle_beta   90.00
_cell.angle_gamma   90.00
#
_symmetry.space_group_name_H-M   'P 1'
#
loop_
_entity.id
_entity.type
_entity.pdbx_description
1 polymer ?
#
loop_
_entity_poly.entity_id
_entity_poly.type
_entity_poly.pdbx_seq_one_letter_code
_entity_poly.pdbx_strand_id
1 'polypeptide(L)'
;MRINFSLLRLLHLTEYQKPKGEQCSLELFRRKINPIELSTCMRHLYLFSVEQLEMHSDQYNEILLNLKKPRLHQKSLQLDALEGSEVYRFLLFWVIGGLNNKKPFNDERILGDLRKVCRNYELSKSPAKKEVWEQSQAVMKALLTDAKHLLKLTKNIELPLEEKKILLKAACDRCTWVREQGFFEITPCIDYASFLDKKEMAVHLYRTLEMAHQKVNIELGKVAVEKAPISFLFSKSTNRLQNKLRQIGKLQALLIDEEPSLITTDKLDEDASMRLRTTIFTV
;
A
#
# COMPACT_ATOMS: atom_id res chain seq x y z
N MET A 1 10.00 -1.61 3.26
CA MET A 1 10.50 -1.38 1.88
C MET A 1 9.47 -0.48 1.25
N ARG A 2 9.85 0.76 0.95
CA ARG A 2 8.90 1.79 0.52
C ARG A 2 8.45 1.51 -0.91
N ILE A 3 7.14 1.50 -1.10
CA ILE A 3 6.53 1.37 -2.43
C ILE A 3 6.45 2.75 -3.04
N ASN A 4 6.90 2.92 -4.28
CA ASN A 4 6.62 4.11 -5.06
C ASN A 4 5.33 3.91 -5.86
N PHE A 5 4.21 4.37 -5.32
CA PHE A 5 2.90 4.22 -5.96
C PHE A 5 2.81 4.92 -7.32
N SER A 6 3.51 6.03 -7.53
CA SER A 6 3.48 6.78 -8.80
C SER A 6 3.90 5.94 -10.02
N LEU A 7 4.70 4.89 -9.79
CA LEU A 7 5.16 3.98 -10.83
C LEU A 7 4.15 2.87 -11.12
N LEU A 8 3.12 2.66 -10.30
CA LEU A 8 2.21 1.54 -10.48
C LEU A 8 1.16 1.80 -11.57
N ARG A 9 0.96 0.79 -12.41
CA ARG A 9 -0.08 0.75 -13.43
C ARG A 9 -0.77 -0.61 -13.41
N LEU A 10 -2.08 -0.60 -13.63
CA LEU A 10 -2.89 -1.82 -13.73
C LEU A 10 -3.81 -1.73 -14.92
N LEU A 11 -3.74 -2.72 -15.81
CA LEU A 11 -4.74 -2.94 -16.84
C LEU A 11 -5.71 -4.02 -16.35
N HIS A 12 -6.97 -3.66 -16.15
CA HIS A 12 -8.05 -4.55 -15.76
C HIS A 12 -8.99 -4.78 -16.93
N LEU A 13 -9.11 -6.04 -17.35
CA LEU A 13 -10.00 -6.47 -18.43
C LEU A 13 -11.04 -7.45 -17.89
N THR A 14 -12.32 -7.20 -18.17
CA THR A 14 -13.42 -8.14 -17.92
C THR A 14 -14.14 -8.48 -19.21
N GLU A 15 -14.70 -9.69 -19.26
CA GLU A 15 -15.42 -10.21 -20.45
C GLU A 15 -14.53 -10.32 -21.72
N TYR A 16 -13.21 -10.33 -21.56
CA TYR A 16 -12.29 -10.48 -22.68
C TYR A 16 -12.45 -11.83 -23.38
N GLN A 17 -12.66 -11.79 -24.70
CA GLN A 17 -12.71 -12.97 -25.56
C GLN A 17 -11.55 -12.92 -26.56
N LYS A 18 -10.68 -13.94 -26.52
CA LYS A 18 -9.54 -14.01 -27.43
C LYS A 18 -10.04 -14.06 -28.89
N PRO A 19 -9.56 -13.18 -29.79
CA PRO A 19 -9.92 -13.24 -31.20
C PRO A 19 -9.40 -14.52 -31.86
N LYS A 20 -10.18 -15.06 -32.82
CA LYS A 20 -9.76 -16.18 -33.67
C LYS A 20 -9.15 -15.63 -34.97
N GLY A 21 -7.97 -16.09 -35.35
CA GLY A 21 -7.36 -15.79 -36.67
C GLY A 21 -6.59 -14.46 -36.79
N GLU A 22 -6.71 -13.54 -35.83
CA GLU A 22 -5.96 -12.26 -35.81
C GLU A 22 -4.85 -12.25 -34.75
N GLN A 23 -3.85 -11.38 -34.95
CA GLN A 23 -2.84 -11.09 -33.93
C GLN A 23 -3.52 -10.50 -32.69
N CYS A 24 -3.40 -11.20 -31.57
CA CYS A 24 -4.04 -10.83 -30.31
C CYS A 24 -3.33 -9.62 -29.69
N SER A 25 -3.97 -8.44 -29.68
CA SER A 25 -3.43 -7.21 -29.07
C SER A 25 -3.01 -7.40 -27.61
N LEU A 26 -3.70 -8.29 -26.88
CA LEU A 26 -3.34 -8.65 -25.51
C LEU A 26 -2.06 -9.51 -25.43
N GLU A 27 -1.79 -10.36 -26.41
CA GLU A 27 -0.53 -11.10 -26.48
C GLU A 27 0.63 -10.18 -26.84
N LEU A 28 0.40 -9.21 -27.73
CA LEU A 28 1.37 -8.15 -28.02
C LEU A 28 1.71 -7.35 -26.75
N PHE A 29 0.70 -6.92 -26.01
CA PHE A 29 0.86 -6.26 -24.72
C PHE A 29 1.71 -7.09 -23.75
N ARG A 30 1.36 -8.36 -23.56
CA ARG A 30 2.09 -9.26 -22.65
C ARG A 30 3.55 -9.45 -23.05
N ARG A 31 3.85 -9.52 -24.35
CA ARG A 31 5.21 -9.68 -24.86
C ARG A 31 6.05 -8.41 -24.73
N LYS A 32 5.44 -7.24 -24.94
CA LYS A 32 6.15 -5.94 -24.95
C LYS A 32 6.30 -5.36 -23.55
N ILE A 33 5.20 -5.25 -22.81
CA ILE A 33 5.20 -4.63 -21.48
C ILE A 33 5.66 -5.61 -20.40
N ASN A 34 5.50 -6.92 -20.63
CA ASN A 34 5.90 -7.97 -19.69
C ASN A 34 5.30 -7.77 -18.27
N PRO A 35 3.96 -7.64 -18.13
CA PRO A 35 3.33 -7.39 -16.83
C PRO A 35 3.30 -8.64 -15.92
N ILE A 36 3.12 -8.45 -14.62
CA ILE A 36 2.65 -9.51 -13.73
C ILE A 36 1.18 -9.80 -14.02
N GLU A 37 0.91 -11.03 -14.42
CA GLU A 37 -0.44 -11.51 -14.70
C GLU A 37 -1.13 -12.05 -13.43
N LEU A 38 -2.15 -11.32 -12.98
CA LEU A 38 -3.00 -11.67 -11.83
C LEU A 38 -4.39 -12.09 -12.36
N SER A 39 -4.46 -13.18 -13.11
CA SER A 39 -5.71 -13.59 -13.76
C SER A 39 -6.58 -14.51 -12.90
N THR A 40 -7.89 -14.32 -12.97
CA THR A 40 -8.92 -15.30 -12.59
C THR A 40 -9.75 -15.65 -13.82
N CYS A 41 -10.72 -16.57 -13.71
CA CYS A 41 -11.53 -17.00 -14.85
C CYS A 41 -12.33 -15.88 -15.55
N MET A 42 -12.65 -14.77 -14.86
CA MET A 42 -13.48 -13.68 -15.39
C MET A 42 -12.76 -12.32 -15.42
N ARG A 43 -11.56 -12.23 -14.84
CA ARG A 43 -10.81 -10.96 -14.71
C ARG A 43 -9.37 -11.20 -15.10
N HIS A 44 -8.89 -10.41 -16.05
CA HIS A 44 -7.48 -10.36 -16.38
C HIS A 44 -6.93 -9.05 -15.81
N LEU A 45 -6.01 -9.18 -14.85
CA LEU A 45 -5.34 -8.05 -14.22
C LEU A 45 -3.87 -8.13 -14.59
N TYR A 46 -3.35 -7.06 -15.17
CA TYR A 46 -1.97 -6.95 -15.57
C TYR A 46 -1.32 -5.80 -14.82
N LEU A 47 -0.47 -6.13 -13.84
CA LEU A 47 0.26 -5.17 -13.02
C LEU A 47 1.63 -4.92 -13.65
N PHE A 48 1.99 -3.66 -13.85
CA PHE A 48 3.27 -3.25 -14.42
C PHE A 48 3.69 -1.88 -13.89
N SER A 49 4.95 -1.51 -14.12
CA SER A 49 5.50 -0.22 -13.75
C SER A 49 5.46 0.77 -14.92
N VAL A 50 5.57 2.07 -14.63
CA VAL A 50 5.78 3.13 -15.64
C VAL A 50 7.08 2.89 -16.41
N GLU A 51 8.12 2.39 -15.77
CA GLU A 51 9.41 2.09 -16.41
C GLU A 51 9.26 1.04 -17.52
N GLN A 52 8.37 0.04 -17.32
CA GLN A 52 8.03 -0.95 -18.35
C GLN A 52 7.23 -0.34 -19.52
N LEU A 53 6.58 0.80 -19.30
CA LEU A 53 5.78 1.51 -20.28
C LEU A 53 6.60 2.49 -21.11
N GLU A 54 7.57 3.19 -20.52
CA GLU A 54 8.29 4.31 -21.14
C GLU A 54 8.97 3.95 -22.48
N MET A 55 9.48 2.73 -22.60
CA MET A 55 10.10 2.24 -23.85
C MET A 55 9.07 1.93 -24.96
N HIS A 56 7.78 1.90 -24.63
CA HIS A 56 6.69 1.40 -25.47
C HIS A 56 5.42 2.28 -25.39
N SER A 57 5.54 3.55 -25.02
CA SER A 57 4.41 4.45 -24.74
C SER A 57 3.43 4.60 -25.92
N ASP A 58 3.95 4.84 -27.13
CA ASP A 58 3.14 4.97 -28.34
C ASP A 58 2.38 3.66 -28.66
N GLN A 59 3.06 2.54 -28.49
CA GLN A 59 2.50 1.20 -28.72
C GLN A 59 1.44 0.84 -27.67
N TYR A 60 1.61 1.29 -26.42
CA TYR A 60 0.65 1.04 -25.36
C TYR A 60 -0.69 1.72 -25.65
N ASN A 61 -0.68 2.99 -26.06
CA ASN A 61 -1.91 3.69 -26.46
C ASN A 61 -2.59 3.00 -27.64
N GLU A 62 -1.82 2.56 -28.63
CA GLU A 62 -2.34 1.80 -29.76
C GLU A 62 -2.97 0.46 -29.33
N ILE A 63 -2.30 -0.27 -28.43
CA ILE A 63 -2.80 -1.52 -27.85
C ILE A 63 -4.11 -1.28 -27.10
N LEU A 64 -4.21 -0.22 -26.29
CA LEU A 64 -5.43 0.12 -25.56
C LEU A 64 -6.58 0.46 -26.51
N LEU A 65 -6.32 1.24 -27.56
CA LEU A 65 -7.30 1.55 -28.60
C LEU A 65 -7.77 0.28 -29.30
N ASN A 66 -6.84 -0.60 -29.67
CA ASN A 66 -7.16 -1.87 -30.33
C ASN A 66 -7.93 -2.83 -29.41
N LEU A 67 -7.65 -2.86 -28.11
CA LEU A 67 -8.44 -3.64 -27.15
C LEU A 67 -9.88 -3.13 -27.04
N LYS A 68 -10.10 -1.82 -27.13
CA LYS A 68 -11.44 -1.19 -27.05
C LYS A 68 -12.26 -1.33 -28.33
N LYS A 69 -11.66 -1.72 -29.47
CA LYS A 69 -12.39 -1.85 -30.74
C LYS A 69 -13.50 -2.90 -30.61
N PRO A 70 -14.78 -2.52 -30.82
CA PRO A 70 -15.88 -3.49 -30.84
C PRO A 70 -15.64 -4.52 -31.93
N ARG A 71 -15.87 -5.80 -31.62
CA ARG A 71 -15.77 -6.89 -32.58
C ARG A 71 -17.13 -7.52 -32.82
N LEU A 72 -17.40 -7.92 -34.06
CA LEU A 72 -18.63 -8.62 -34.41
C LEU A 72 -18.77 -9.89 -33.55
N HIS A 73 -19.96 -10.09 -32.99
CA HIS A 73 -20.32 -11.25 -32.16
C HIS A 73 -19.54 -11.41 -30.84
N GLN A 74 -18.83 -10.38 -30.38
CA GLN A 74 -18.19 -10.37 -29.06
C GLN A 74 -18.89 -9.38 -28.13
N LYS A 75 -18.97 -9.72 -26.84
CA LYS A 75 -19.38 -8.75 -25.82
C LYS A 75 -18.40 -7.58 -25.78
N SER A 76 -18.91 -6.40 -25.43
CA SER A 76 -18.04 -5.24 -25.22
C SER A 76 -17.07 -5.52 -24.08
N LEU A 77 -15.78 -5.46 -24.38
CA LEU A 77 -14.73 -5.49 -23.37
C LEU A 77 -14.92 -4.32 -22.41
N GLN A 78 -14.90 -4.58 -21.10
CA GLN A 78 -14.69 -3.50 -20.13
C GLN A 78 -13.19 -3.44 -19.83
N LEU A 79 -12.63 -2.25 -19.99
CA LEU A 79 -11.22 -1.98 -19.83
C LEU A 79 -11.07 -0.79 -18.88
N ASP A 80 -10.46 -1.05 -17.73
CA ASP A 80 -10.04 -0.02 -16.79
C ASP A 80 -8.51 0.03 -16.76
N ALA A 81 -7.95 1.23 -16.92
CA ALA A 81 -6.55 1.51 -16.70
C ALA A 81 -6.42 2.31 -15.41
N LEU A 82 -5.89 1.69 -14.36
CA LEU A 82 -5.70 2.32 -13.05
C LEU A 82 -4.24 2.70 -12.85
N GLU A 83 -4.01 3.77 -12.11
CA GLU A 83 -2.68 4.32 -11.84
C GLU A 83 -2.48 4.62 -10.36
N GLY A 84 -1.22 4.72 -9.93
CA GLY A 84 -0.91 5.27 -8.62
C GLY A 84 -1.37 4.39 -7.44
N SER A 85 -1.78 5.05 -6.37
CA SER A 85 -2.34 4.40 -5.18
C SER A 85 -3.68 3.71 -5.46
N GLU A 86 -4.41 4.12 -6.50
CA GLU A 86 -5.69 3.48 -6.87
C GLU A 86 -5.52 2.02 -7.27
N VAL A 87 -4.39 1.68 -7.90
CA VAL A 87 -4.03 0.30 -8.25
C VAL A 87 -4.00 -0.58 -7.00
N TYR A 88 -3.31 -0.13 -5.96
CA TYR A 88 -3.14 -0.92 -4.75
C TYR A 88 -4.44 -1.04 -3.96
N ARG A 89 -5.19 0.06 -3.83
CA ARG A 89 -6.54 0.07 -3.26
C ARG A 89 -7.44 -0.95 -3.96
N PHE A 90 -7.48 -0.91 -5.29
CA PHE A 90 -8.26 -1.85 -6.10
C PHE A 90 -7.84 -3.30 -5.84
N LEU A 91 -6.53 -3.57 -5.89
CA LEU A 91 -5.99 -4.91 -5.67
C LEU A 91 -6.30 -5.44 -4.27
N LEU A 92 -6.17 -4.62 -3.22
CA LEU A 92 -6.55 -5.02 -1.86
C LEU A 92 -8.02 -5.46 -1.82
N PHE A 93 -8.92 -4.62 -2.32
CA PHE A 93 -10.35 -4.88 -2.32
C PHE A 93 -10.71 -6.12 -3.15
N TRP A 94 -10.05 -6.31 -4.29
CA TRP A 94 -10.20 -7.51 -5.12
C TRP A 94 -9.73 -8.78 -4.40
N VAL A 95 -8.53 -8.76 -3.79
CA VAL A 95 -7.93 -9.93 -3.15
C VAL A 95 -8.74 -10.41 -1.95
N ILE A 96 -9.33 -9.49 -1.19
CA ILE A 96 -10.23 -9.84 -0.08
C ILE A 96 -11.62 -10.30 -0.56
N GLY A 97 -11.86 -10.38 -1.87
CA GLY A 97 -13.10 -10.89 -2.45
C GLY A 97 -14.21 -9.85 -2.62
N GLY A 98 -13.91 -8.55 -2.53
CA GLY A 98 -14.92 -7.48 -2.64
C GLY A 98 -15.56 -7.34 -4.03
N LEU A 99 -14.95 -7.95 -5.05
CA LEU A 99 -15.49 -8.01 -6.43
C LEU A 99 -16.14 -9.36 -6.77
N ASN A 100 -16.25 -10.29 -5.82
CA ASN A 100 -16.81 -11.61 -6.07
C ASN A 100 -18.30 -11.67 -5.75
N ASN A 101 -19.15 -11.65 -6.78
CA ASN A 101 -20.60 -11.69 -6.60
C ASN A 101 -21.11 -13.04 -6.06
N LYS A 102 -20.36 -14.14 -6.25
CA LYS A 102 -20.79 -15.49 -5.81
C LYS A 102 -20.39 -15.78 -4.37
N LYS A 103 -19.23 -15.29 -3.94
CA LYS A 103 -18.65 -15.52 -2.61
C LYS A 103 -18.01 -14.22 -2.08
N PRO A 104 -18.80 -13.15 -1.85
CA PRO A 104 -18.25 -11.87 -1.42
C PRO A 104 -17.57 -12.02 -0.07
N PHE A 105 -16.32 -11.56 0.02
CA PHE A 105 -15.51 -11.61 1.24
C PHE A 105 -15.25 -13.00 1.85
N ASN A 106 -15.57 -14.07 1.12
CA ASN A 106 -15.45 -15.46 1.57
C ASN A 106 -14.79 -16.37 0.53
N ASP A 107 -14.05 -15.78 -0.43
CA ASP A 107 -13.30 -16.54 -1.43
C ASP A 107 -11.79 -16.49 -1.16
N GLU A 108 -11.33 -17.31 -0.22
CA GLU A 108 -9.91 -17.41 0.14
C GLU A 108 -9.01 -17.87 -1.03
N ARG A 109 -9.61 -18.43 -2.10
CA ARG A 109 -8.87 -18.90 -3.28
C ARG A 109 -8.19 -17.75 -4.00
N ILE A 110 -8.76 -16.54 -4.00
CA ILE A 110 -8.15 -15.37 -4.66
C ILE A 110 -6.79 -15.07 -4.03
N LEU A 111 -6.71 -15.00 -2.70
CA LEU A 111 -5.45 -14.83 -1.97
C LEU A 111 -4.52 -16.04 -2.18
N GLY A 112 -5.07 -17.25 -2.23
CA GLY A 112 -4.31 -18.47 -2.54
C GLY A 112 -3.64 -18.44 -3.92
N ASP A 113 -4.35 -18.00 -4.94
CA ASP A 113 -3.84 -17.89 -6.31
C ASP A 113 -2.84 -16.75 -6.44
N LEU A 114 -3.07 -15.62 -5.76
CA LEU A 114 -2.07 -14.54 -5.66
C LEU A 114 -0.75 -15.05 -5.08
N ARG A 115 -0.79 -15.85 -4.00
CA ARG A 115 0.42 -16.47 -3.41
C ARG A 115 1.14 -17.38 -4.42
N LYS A 116 0.41 -18.17 -5.20
CA LYS A 116 0.99 -19.02 -6.24
C LYS A 116 1.67 -18.16 -7.32
N VAL A 117 1.03 -17.08 -7.76
CA VAL A 117 1.64 -16.15 -8.73
C VAL A 117 2.94 -15.59 -8.17
N CYS A 118 2.94 -15.02 -6.96
CA CYS A 118 4.17 -14.49 -6.35
C CYS A 118 5.30 -15.54 -6.31
N ARG A 119 5.00 -16.76 -5.84
CA ARG A 119 5.99 -17.86 -5.80
C ARG A 119 6.49 -18.24 -7.20
N ASN A 120 5.62 -18.26 -8.20
CA ASN A 120 5.99 -18.59 -9.57
C ASN A 120 6.94 -17.57 -10.20
N TYR A 121 6.80 -16.28 -9.85
CA TYR A 121 7.73 -15.23 -10.28
C TYR A 121 9.03 -15.29 -9.48
N GLU A 122 8.94 -15.42 -8.15
CA GLU A 122 10.10 -15.51 -7.26
C GLU A 122 11.05 -16.67 -7.59
N LEU A 123 10.50 -17.83 -7.95
CA LEU A 123 11.27 -19.03 -8.29
C LEU A 123 11.59 -19.15 -9.78
N SER A 124 11.20 -18.17 -10.61
CA SER A 124 11.36 -18.28 -12.05
C SER A 124 12.83 -18.23 -12.48
N LYS A 125 13.22 -19.10 -13.41
CA LYS A 125 14.53 -19.03 -14.06
C LYS A 125 14.53 -18.08 -15.28
N SER A 126 13.36 -17.64 -15.75
CA SER A 126 13.25 -16.75 -16.91
C SER A 126 13.79 -15.36 -16.58
N PRO A 127 14.75 -14.82 -17.36
CA PRO A 127 15.26 -13.46 -17.17
C PRO A 127 14.16 -12.40 -17.14
N ALA A 128 13.23 -12.48 -18.09
CA ALA A 128 12.09 -11.56 -18.20
C ALA A 128 11.18 -11.59 -16.96
N LYS A 129 10.97 -12.76 -16.34
CA LYS A 129 10.16 -12.86 -15.12
C LYS A 129 10.92 -12.38 -13.88
N LYS A 130 12.24 -12.57 -13.83
CA LYS A 130 13.08 -12.07 -12.74
C LYS A 130 13.09 -10.55 -12.71
N GLU A 131 13.30 -9.93 -13.86
CA GLU A 131 13.31 -8.47 -14.02
C GLU A 131 12.00 -7.85 -13.50
N VAL A 132 10.85 -8.36 -13.96
CA VAL A 132 9.53 -7.86 -13.54
C VAL A 132 9.28 -8.10 -12.06
N TRP A 133 9.72 -9.25 -11.55
CA TRP A 133 9.61 -9.56 -10.13
C TRP A 133 10.45 -8.61 -9.29
N GLU A 134 11.68 -8.29 -9.70
CA GLU A 134 12.55 -7.35 -8.99
C GLU A 134 11.89 -5.97 -8.85
N GLN A 135 11.25 -5.48 -9.91
CA GLN A 135 10.52 -4.21 -9.91
C GLN A 135 9.25 -4.25 -9.04
N SER A 136 8.52 -5.37 -9.05
CA SER A 136 7.18 -5.45 -8.46
C SER A 136 7.10 -6.16 -7.10
N GLN A 137 8.16 -6.85 -6.66
CA GLN A 137 8.12 -7.70 -5.46
C GLN A 137 7.73 -6.93 -4.19
N ALA A 138 8.10 -5.65 -4.10
CA ALA A 138 7.73 -4.81 -2.96
C ALA A 138 6.23 -4.73 -2.80
N VAL A 139 5.55 -4.40 -3.90
CA VAL A 139 4.11 -4.22 -3.98
C VAL A 139 3.40 -5.56 -3.81
N MET A 140 3.92 -6.61 -4.41
CA MET A 140 3.32 -7.95 -4.33
C MET A 140 3.42 -8.56 -2.94
N LYS A 141 4.58 -8.46 -2.29
CA LYS A 141 4.77 -8.93 -0.89
C LYS A 141 3.95 -8.10 0.09
N ALA A 142 3.87 -6.80 -0.17
CA ALA A 142 3.02 -5.89 0.57
C ALA A 142 1.54 -6.27 0.49
N LEU A 143 1.04 -6.42 -0.74
CA LEU A 143 -0.34 -6.80 -1.02
C LEU A 143 -0.71 -8.13 -0.33
N LEU A 144 0.18 -9.13 -0.36
CA LEU A 144 -0.04 -10.41 0.31
C LEU A 144 -0.22 -10.29 1.82
N THR A 145 0.62 -9.47 2.46
CA THR A 145 0.56 -9.25 3.92
C THR A 145 -0.72 -8.50 4.27
N ASP A 146 -0.95 -7.36 3.63
CA ASP A 146 -2.05 -6.47 3.95
C ASP A 146 -3.41 -7.14 3.67
N ALA A 147 -3.53 -7.80 2.52
CA ALA A 147 -4.75 -8.54 2.17
C ALA A 147 -5.02 -9.72 3.10
N LYS A 148 -3.98 -10.40 3.63
CA LYS A 148 -4.17 -11.47 4.63
C LYS A 148 -4.80 -10.91 5.91
N HIS A 149 -4.34 -9.75 6.38
CA HIS A 149 -4.88 -9.13 7.59
C HIS A 149 -6.30 -8.58 7.36
N LEU A 150 -6.53 -7.87 6.25
CA LEU A 150 -7.86 -7.39 5.88
C LEU A 150 -8.87 -8.53 5.65
N LEU A 151 -8.46 -9.63 5.01
CA LEU A 151 -9.32 -10.81 4.82
C LEU A 151 -9.69 -11.47 6.17
N LYS A 152 -8.80 -11.44 7.15
CA LYS A 152 -9.14 -11.91 8.50
C LYS A 152 -10.21 -11.00 9.14
N LEU A 153 -10.07 -9.69 8.94
CA LEU A 153 -11.00 -8.69 9.47
C LEU A 153 -12.41 -8.87 8.89
N THR A 154 -12.55 -9.24 7.61
CA THR A 154 -13.87 -9.47 7.00
C THR A 154 -14.69 -10.54 7.72
N LYS A 155 -14.06 -11.50 8.40
CA LYS A 155 -14.74 -12.57 9.14
C LYS A 155 -15.39 -12.09 10.43
N ASN A 156 -14.93 -10.96 10.97
CA ASN A 156 -15.39 -10.41 12.25
C ASN A 156 -16.44 -9.30 12.08
N ILE A 157 -16.82 -8.97 10.83
CA ILE A 157 -17.77 -7.90 10.53
C ILE A 157 -19.13 -8.52 10.21
N GLU A 158 -20.07 -8.36 11.13
CA GLU A 158 -21.47 -8.75 11.02
C GLU A 158 -22.31 -7.54 10.59
N LEU A 159 -22.27 -7.22 9.30
CA LEU A 159 -23.07 -6.16 8.67
C LEU A 159 -23.76 -6.69 7.41
N PRO A 160 -24.87 -6.07 6.98
CA PRO A 160 -25.43 -6.30 5.65
C PRO A 160 -24.36 -6.15 4.56
N LEU A 161 -24.47 -6.95 3.49
CA LEU A 161 -23.41 -7.07 2.49
C LEU A 161 -22.97 -5.72 1.90
N GLU A 162 -23.92 -4.84 1.57
CA GLU A 162 -23.61 -3.53 0.97
C GLU A 162 -22.92 -2.59 1.97
N GLU A 163 -23.37 -2.55 3.23
CA GLU A 163 -22.71 -1.77 4.28
C GLU A 163 -21.31 -2.30 4.56
N LYS A 164 -21.16 -3.63 4.66
CA LYS A 164 -19.87 -4.31 4.79
C LYS A 164 -18.93 -3.97 3.64
N LYS A 165 -19.46 -3.89 2.41
CA LYS A 165 -18.70 -3.55 1.21
C LYS A 165 -18.20 -2.11 1.25
N ILE A 166 -19.03 -1.16 1.65
CA ILE A 166 -18.67 0.24 1.83
C ILE A 166 -17.58 0.36 2.91
N LEU A 167 -17.78 -0.27 4.06
CA LEU A 167 -16.84 -0.25 5.18
C LEU A 167 -15.48 -0.84 4.80
N LEU A 168 -15.46 -2.01 4.16
CA LEU A 168 -14.22 -2.67 3.76
C LEU A 168 -13.51 -1.94 2.62
N LYS A 169 -14.24 -1.28 1.73
CA LYS A 169 -13.63 -0.39 0.72
C LYS A 169 -12.92 0.77 1.42
N ALA A 170 -13.57 1.44 2.37
CA ALA A 170 -12.93 2.49 3.17
C ALA A 170 -11.70 1.99 3.95
N ALA A 171 -11.74 0.76 4.47
CA ALA A 171 -10.58 0.15 5.12
C ALA A 171 -9.41 -0.12 4.15
N CYS A 172 -9.68 -0.53 2.91
CA CYS A 172 -8.67 -0.65 1.86
C CYS A 172 -8.06 0.71 1.50
N ASP A 173 -8.87 1.76 1.42
CA ASP A 173 -8.44 3.13 1.12
C ASP A 173 -7.47 3.62 2.21
N ARG A 174 -7.87 3.47 3.47
CA ARG A 174 -7.06 3.82 4.65
C ARG A 174 -5.76 3.02 4.70
N CYS A 175 -5.81 1.70 4.51
CA CYS A 175 -4.62 0.85 4.46
C CYS A 175 -3.64 1.31 3.36
N THR A 176 -4.15 1.69 2.19
CA THR A 176 -3.36 2.19 1.07
C THR A 176 -2.69 3.52 1.44
N TRP A 177 -3.45 4.46 2.01
CA TRP A 177 -2.93 5.74 2.47
C TRP A 177 -1.81 5.58 3.51
N VAL A 178 -2.02 4.71 4.51
CA VAL A 178 -1.00 4.41 5.54
C VAL A 178 0.29 3.86 4.93
N ARG A 179 0.19 3.06 3.85
CA ARG A 179 1.34 2.55 3.10
C ARG A 179 2.03 3.64 2.28
N GLU A 180 1.25 4.50 1.63
CA GLU A 180 1.75 5.62 0.81
C GLU A 180 2.53 6.65 1.63
N GLN A 181 2.01 7.01 2.81
CA GLN A 181 2.68 7.92 3.74
C GLN A 181 3.91 7.30 4.40
N GLY A 182 4.03 5.97 4.37
CA GLY A 182 5.21 5.27 4.87
C GLY A 182 5.20 5.00 6.38
N PHE A 183 4.01 4.78 6.96
CA PHE A 183 3.88 4.39 8.36
C PHE A 183 4.47 3.00 8.62
N PHE A 184 4.26 2.05 7.71
CA PHE A 184 4.71 0.66 7.88
C PHE A 184 6.24 0.51 8.00
N GLU A 185 7.02 1.47 7.51
CA GLU A 185 8.48 1.53 7.69
C GLU A 185 8.89 1.83 9.14
N ILE A 186 8.03 2.52 9.89
CA ILE A 186 8.29 2.96 11.26
C ILE A 186 7.58 2.06 12.27
N THR A 187 6.35 1.69 11.96
CA THR A 187 5.43 0.98 12.84
C THR A 187 5.02 -0.36 12.20
N PRO A 188 5.82 -1.43 12.36
CA PRO A 188 5.52 -2.72 11.73
C PRO A 188 4.31 -3.44 12.36
N CYS A 189 3.85 -3.00 13.53
CA CYS A 189 2.76 -3.63 14.29
C CYS A 189 1.45 -2.82 14.25
N ILE A 190 1.07 -2.31 13.08
CA ILE A 190 -0.22 -1.62 12.91
C ILE A 190 -1.36 -2.62 13.03
N ASP A 191 -2.37 -2.28 13.84
CA ASP A 191 -3.62 -3.03 13.94
C ASP A 191 -4.56 -2.66 12.79
N TYR A 192 -4.83 -3.64 11.94
CA TYR A 192 -5.73 -3.50 10.79
C TYR A 192 -7.18 -3.27 11.18
N ALA A 193 -7.60 -3.64 12.40
CA ALA A 193 -8.95 -3.34 12.88
C ALA A 193 -9.19 -1.83 12.96
N SER A 194 -8.15 -1.05 13.29
CA SER A 194 -8.23 0.40 13.33
C SER A 194 -8.59 1.03 11.98
N PHE A 195 -8.38 0.33 10.85
CA PHE A 195 -8.77 0.84 9.52
C PHE A 195 -10.28 0.84 9.29
N LEU A 196 -11.10 0.29 10.18
CA LEU A 196 -12.56 0.36 10.08
C LEU A 196 -13.12 1.75 10.40
N ASP A 197 -12.40 2.53 11.22
CA ASP A 197 -12.78 3.90 11.57
C ASP A 197 -11.63 4.89 11.37
N LYS A 198 -11.91 6.07 10.81
CA LYS A 198 -10.84 7.04 10.49
C LYS A 198 -10.20 7.59 11.77
N LYS A 199 -11.01 7.89 12.79
CA LYS A 199 -10.54 8.49 14.04
C LYS A 199 -9.76 7.46 14.86
N GLU A 200 -10.28 6.24 14.96
CA GLU A 200 -9.58 5.13 15.61
C GLU A 200 -8.24 4.83 14.95
N MET A 201 -8.19 4.81 13.60
CA MET A 201 -6.93 4.69 12.85
C MET A 201 -5.95 5.79 13.24
N ALA A 202 -6.38 7.06 13.24
CA ALA A 202 -5.50 8.18 13.54
C ALA A 202 -4.92 8.09 14.97
N VAL A 203 -5.77 7.79 15.96
CA VAL A 203 -5.36 7.57 17.36
C VAL A 203 -4.39 6.40 17.49
N HIS A 204 -4.67 5.27 16.84
CA HIS A 204 -3.82 4.09 16.88
C HIS A 204 -2.44 4.37 16.27
N LEU A 205 -2.39 4.99 15.08
CA LEU A 205 -1.13 5.33 14.41
C LEU A 205 -0.32 6.34 15.24
N TYR A 206 -0.98 7.35 15.81
CA TYR A 206 -0.31 8.36 16.64
C TYR A 206 0.37 7.73 17.87
N ARG A 207 -0.37 6.92 18.64
CA ARG A 207 0.17 6.18 19.80
C ARG A 207 1.33 5.26 19.40
N THR A 208 1.22 4.62 18.24
CA THR A 208 2.28 3.72 17.75
C THR A 208 3.54 4.50 17.36
N LEU A 209 3.39 5.70 16.80
CA LEU A 209 4.50 6.62 16.55
C LEU A 209 5.13 7.15 17.84
N GLU A 210 4.35 7.45 18.88
CA GLU A 210 4.89 7.85 20.18
C GLU A 210 5.73 6.74 20.81
N MET A 211 5.23 5.50 20.80
CA MET A 211 6.01 4.35 21.26
C MET A 211 7.29 4.17 20.44
N ALA A 212 7.23 4.37 19.12
CA ALA A 212 8.41 4.31 18.27
C ALA A 212 9.40 5.44 18.58
N HIS A 213 8.91 6.66 18.84
CA HIS A 213 9.70 7.82 19.22
C HIS A 213 10.47 7.57 20.52
N GLN A 214 9.77 7.10 21.57
CA GLN A 214 10.36 6.75 22.85
C GLN A 214 11.46 5.69 22.70
N LYS A 215 11.20 4.62 21.93
CA LYS A 215 12.19 3.57 21.66
C LYS A 215 13.45 4.12 20.98
N VAL A 216 13.28 4.99 19.98
CA VAL A 216 14.41 5.60 19.25
C VAL A 216 15.22 6.54 20.18
N ASN A 217 14.56 7.29 21.06
CA ASN A 217 15.24 8.13 22.05
C ASN A 217 16.04 7.30 23.06
N ILE A 218 15.50 6.17 23.52
CA ILE A 218 16.23 5.24 24.40
C ILE A 218 17.46 4.68 23.68
N GLU A 219 17.34 4.29 22.40
CA GLU A 219 18.48 3.83 21.58
C GLU A 219 19.54 4.92 21.40
N LEU A 220 19.13 6.17 21.15
CA LEU A 220 20.05 7.31 21.08
C LEU A 220 20.77 7.56 22.41
N GLY A 221 20.05 7.45 23.53
CA GLY A 221 20.63 7.59 24.88
C GLY A 221 21.71 6.55 25.14
N LYS A 222 21.49 5.29 24.76
CA LYS A 222 22.50 4.21 24.87
C LYS A 222 23.76 4.52 24.06
N VAL A 223 23.59 4.96 22.82
CA VAL A 223 24.70 5.37 21.94
C VAL A 223 25.46 6.59 22.50
N ALA A 224 24.79 7.46 23.28
CA ALA A 224 25.44 8.60 23.92
C ALA A 224 26.25 8.20 25.18
N VAL A 225 25.79 7.20 25.94
CA VAL A 225 26.48 6.70 27.14
C VAL A 225 27.71 5.86 26.76
N GLU A 226 27.68 5.12 25.65
CA GLU A 226 28.80 4.29 25.15
C GLU A 226 29.93 5.10 24.47
N LYS A 227 29.78 6.43 24.31
CA LYS A 227 30.70 7.32 23.56
C LYS A 227 31.99 7.71 24.28
N ALA A 228 32.34 7.11 25.41
CA ALA A 228 33.54 7.49 26.16
C ALA A 228 34.89 7.24 25.44
N PRO A 229 35.02 6.35 24.42
CA PRO A 229 36.26 6.33 23.63
C PRO A 229 36.16 6.21 22.09
N ILE A 230 34.98 6.01 21.45
CA ILE A 230 34.95 5.66 20.00
C ILE A 230 33.84 6.38 19.22
N SER A 231 33.91 7.70 19.12
CA SER A 231 32.89 8.54 18.48
C SER A 231 32.75 8.35 16.95
N PHE A 232 33.76 7.82 16.26
CA PHE A 232 33.77 7.67 14.79
C PHE A 232 32.89 6.50 14.29
N LEU A 233 32.86 5.37 15.02
CA LEU A 233 32.13 4.15 14.60
C LEU A 233 30.60 4.30 14.66
N PHE A 234 30.08 5.19 15.51
CA PHE A 234 28.64 5.35 15.75
C PHE A 234 28.00 6.54 15.01
N SER A 235 28.74 7.24 14.16
CA SER A 235 28.23 8.38 13.38
C SER A 235 27.08 7.98 12.43
N LYS A 236 27.22 6.83 11.76
CA LYS A 236 26.20 6.29 10.83
C LYS A 236 24.93 5.84 11.55
N SER A 237 25.03 5.23 12.74
CA SER A 237 23.86 4.81 13.52
C SER A 237 23.11 6.01 14.10
N THR A 238 23.83 7.00 14.63
CA THR A 238 23.24 8.24 15.16
C THR A 238 22.45 8.98 14.08
N ASN A 239 23.02 9.17 12.89
CA ASN A 239 22.34 9.83 11.76
C ASN A 239 21.07 9.06 11.32
N ARG A 240 21.11 7.72 11.32
CA ARG A 240 19.94 6.89 10.99
C ARG A 240 18.83 7.07 12.02
N LEU A 241 19.14 7.10 13.31
CA LEU A 241 18.16 7.28 14.37
C LEU A 241 17.56 8.70 14.35
N GLN A 242 18.37 9.74 14.10
CA GLN A 242 17.88 11.12 13.93
C GLN A 242 16.96 11.25 12.70
N ASN A 243 17.31 10.63 11.58
CA ASN A 243 16.44 10.59 10.40
C ASN A 243 15.10 9.89 10.71
N LYS A 244 15.13 8.81 11.51
CA LYS A 244 13.92 8.13 11.97
C LYS A 244 13.05 9.02 12.86
N LEU A 245 13.64 9.77 13.80
CA LEU A 245 12.91 10.77 14.61
C LEU A 245 12.28 11.86 13.74
N ARG A 246 13.01 12.38 12.76
CA ARG A 246 12.48 13.38 11.82
C ARG A 246 11.29 12.81 11.03
N GLN A 247 11.38 11.56 10.58
CA GLN A 247 10.28 10.89 9.88
C GLN A 247 9.07 10.69 10.81
N ILE A 248 9.29 10.28 12.06
CA ILE A 248 8.23 10.16 13.07
C ILE A 248 7.52 11.50 13.27
N GLY A 249 8.27 12.58 13.47
CA GLY A 249 7.68 13.92 13.65
C GLY A 249 6.86 14.39 12.44
N LYS A 250 7.31 14.11 11.21
CA LYS A 250 6.55 14.39 9.99
C LYS A 250 5.22 13.62 9.95
N LEU A 251 5.24 12.34 10.29
CA LEU A 251 4.03 11.51 10.30
C LEU A 251 3.06 11.91 11.43
N GLN A 252 3.57 12.32 12.60
CA GLN A 252 2.75 12.83 13.69
C GLN A 252 2.06 14.14 13.31
N ALA A 253 2.79 15.09 12.69
CA ALA A 253 2.20 16.33 12.20
C ALA A 253 1.07 16.05 11.19
N LEU A 254 1.31 15.14 10.25
CA LEU A 254 0.30 14.73 9.27
C LEU A 254 -0.95 14.09 9.91
N LEU A 255 -0.81 13.34 11.01
CA LEU A 255 -1.96 12.83 11.76
C LEU A 255 -2.72 13.92 12.51
N ILE A 256 -2.01 14.91 13.07
CA ILE A 256 -2.62 16.06 13.76
C ILE A 256 -3.42 16.90 12.77
N ASP A 257 -2.92 17.09 11.55
CA ASP A 257 -3.64 17.81 10.49
C ASP A 257 -4.93 17.06 10.08
N GLU A 258 -4.91 15.73 10.09
CA GLU A 258 -6.07 14.87 9.76
C GLU A 258 -7.09 14.73 10.91
N GLU A 259 -6.62 14.77 12.16
CA GLU A 259 -7.42 14.64 13.37
C GLU A 259 -6.86 15.57 14.48
N PRO A 260 -7.28 16.85 14.50
CA PRO A 260 -6.77 17.84 15.46
C PRO A 260 -7.01 17.47 16.93
N SER A 261 -7.98 16.58 17.22
CA SER A 261 -8.22 16.09 18.58
C SER A 261 -7.07 15.27 19.17
N LEU A 262 -6.09 14.86 18.36
CA LEU A 262 -4.85 14.21 18.81
C LEU A 262 -3.91 15.14 19.58
N ILE A 263 -4.12 16.45 19.55
CA ILE A 263 -3.43 17.38 20.42
C ILE A 263 -3.97 17.17 21.84
N THR A 264 -3.34 16.26 22.60
CA THR A 264 -3.54 16.22 24.04
C THR A 264 -3.00 17.51 24.65
N THR A 265 -3.80 18.11 25.54
CA THR A 265 -3.56 19.34 26.30
C THR A 265 -2.31 19.33 27.18
N ASP A 266 -1.55 18.24 27.23
CA ASP A 266 -0.28 18.14 27.98
C ASP A 266 0.78 19.16 27.51
N LYS A 267 0.68 19.68 26.28
CA LYS A 267 1.54 20.77 25.79
C LYS A 267 1.04 22.18 26.12
N LEU A 268 -0.24 22.35 26.47
CA LEU A 268 -0.78 23.66 26.88
C LEU A 268 -0.45 23.96 28.35
N ASP A 269 -0.31 22.94 29.19
CA ASP A 269 0.06 23.12 30.60
C ASP A 269 1.57 23.34 30.81
N GLU A 270 2.46 22.82 29.95
CA GLU A 270 3.90 23.16 30.02
C GLU A 270 4.17 24.62 29.62
N ASP A 271 3.48 25.13 28.59
CA ASP A 271 3.59 26.53 28.17
C ASP A 271 2.88 27.49 29.13
N ALA A 272 1.76 27.08 29.75
CA ALA A 272 1.10 27.85 30.81
C ALA A 272 1.90 27.85 32.13
N SER A 273 2.54 26.73 32.49
CA SER A 273 3.41 26.61 33.67
C SER A 273 4.71 27.41 33.51
N MET A 274 5.30 27.48 32.30
CA MET A 274 6.43 28.38 32.03
C MET A 274 6.03 29.86 32.11
N ARG A 275 4.85 30.24 31.61
CA ARG A 275 4.36 31.63 31.72
C ARG A 275 4.06 32.03 33.17
N LEU A 276 3.52 31.14 33.99
CA LEU A 276 3.27 31.41 35.42
C LEU A 276 4.55 31.48 36.26
N ARG A 277 5.61 30.74 35.91
CA ARG A 277 6.91 30.83 36.59
C ARG A 277 7.68 32.10 36.29
N THR A 278 7.41 32.75 35.15
CA THR A 278 8.07 34.01 34.79
C THR A 278 7.43 35.22 35.50
N THR A 279 6.15 35.13 35.88
CA THR A 279 5.42 36.23 36.53
C THR A 279 5.65 36.33 38.05
N ILE A 280 6.15 35.27 38.71
CA ILE A 280 6.36 35.26 40.18
C ILE A 280 7.72 35.84 40.60
N PHE A 281 8.63 36.14 39.67
CA PHE A 281 9.95 36.73 39.96
C PHE A 281 10.06 38.24 39.72
N THR A 282 8.94 38.94 39.56
CA THR A 282 8.90 40.41 39.47
C THR A 282 7.80 40.97 40.37
N VAL A 283 8.02 40.96 41.69
CA VAL A 283 7.70 42.04 42.65
C VAL A 283 8.65 41.89 43.84
#